data_AF-A0A9N9QXD8-F1
#
_entry.id   AF-A0A9N9QXD8-F1
#
_cell.length_a   1.000
_cell.length_b   1.000
_cell.length_c   1.000
_cell.angle_alpha   90.00
_cell.angle_beta   90.00
_cell.angle_gamma   90.00
#
_symmetry.space_group_name_H-M   'P 1'
#
loop_
_entity.id
_entity.type
_entity.pdbx_description
1 polymer ?
#
loop_
_entity_poly.entity_id
_entity_poly.type
_entity_poly.pdbx_seq_one_letter_code
_entity_poly.pdbx_strand_id
1 'polypeptide(L)'
;MNKLQNNWFSESCDMWPGATFSFEVTEVLHEEKSQFQNIQVFDTKSLGKVLVLDGIIQCTQKDEFSYQEMISFLPLCCHKNPEKVLIVGGGDGGVAREVAKHPKVKEIVQVI
;
A
#
# COMPACT_ATOMS: atom_id res chain seq x y z
N MET A 1 -17.90 13.73 -2.31
CA MET A 1 -18.56 13.02 -3.43
C MET A 1 -18.21 11.55 -3.31
N ASN A 2 -19.16 10.63 -3.55
CA ASN A 2 -18.87 9.20 -3.52
C ASN A 2 -17.84 8.88 -4.61
N LYS A 3 -16.66 8.40 -4.22
CA LYS A 3 -15.53 8.09 -5.13
C LYS A 3 -15.77 6.81 -5.95
N LEU A 4 -16.76 6.00 -5.56
CA LEU A 4 -17.21 4.82 -6.28
C LEU A 4 -18.51 5.13 -7.04
N GLN A 5 -18.47 5.09 -8.37
CA GLN A 5 -19.64 5.32 -9.23
C GLN A 5 -19.62 4.34 -10.41
N ASN A 6 -20.76 3.71 -10.69
CA ASN A 6 -20.90 2.72 -11.77
C ASN A 6 -19.81 1.64 -11.75
N ASN A 7 -19.45 1.15 -10.56
CA ASN A 7 -18.37 0.20 -10.31
C ASN A 7 -16.95 0.72 -10.63
N TRP A 8 -16.75 2.02 -10.83
CA TRP A 8 -15.43 2.61 -10.96
C TRP A 8 -15.07 3.41 -9.71
N PHE A 9 -13.94 3.06 -9.08
CA PHE A 9 -13.32 3.90 -8.07
C PHE A 9 -12.41 4.90 -8.76
N SER A 10 -12.44 6.17 -8.33
CA SER A 10 -11.55 7.23 -8.84
C SER A 10 -10.79 7.90 -7.71
N GLU A 11 -9.47 7.73 -7.71
CA GLU A 11 -8.55 8.46 -6.85
C GLU A 11 -8.40 9.91 -7.34
N SER A 12 -8.64 10.84 -6.42
CA SER A 12 -8.47 12.29 -6.62
C SER A 12 -7.97 12.90 -5.31
N CYS A 13 -7.06 13.87 -5.44
CA CYS A 13 -6.47 14.61 -4.32
C CYS A 13 -6.06 16.02 -4.76
N ASP A 14 -6.11 16.97 -3.83
CA ASP A 14 -5.68 18.37 -4.04
C ASP A 14 -4.18 18.50 -4.33
N MET A 15 -3.38 17.47 -4.02
CA MET A 15 -1.96 17.43 -4.35
C MET A 15 -1.69 17.24 -5.85
N TRP A 16 -2.65 16.72 -6.64
CA TRP A 16 -2.55 16.56 -8.09
C TRP A 16 -3.84 17.04 -8.80
N PRO A 17 -4.09 18.36 -8.80
CA PRO A 17 -5.33 18.91 -9.34
C PRO A 17 -5.47 18.63 -10.85
N GLY A 18 -6.68 18.25 -11.28
CA GLY A 18 -6.99 18.00 -12.68
C GLY A 18 -6.60 16.61 -13.20
N ALA A 19 -6.07 15.74 -12.34
CA ALA A 19 -5.74 14.36 -12.68
C ALA A 19 -6.45 13.37 -11.76
N THR A 20 -6.82 12.21 -12.30
CA THR A 20 -7.42 11.10 -11.55
C THR A 20 -6.90 9.77 -12.07
N PHE A 21 -6.76 8.80 -11.17
CA PHE A 21 -6.54 7.41 -11.53
C PHE A 21 -7.77 6.59 -11.15
N SER A 22 -8.29 5.79 -12.10
CA SER A 22 -9.55 5.06 -11.91
C SER A 22 -9.41 3.59 -12.27
N PHE A 23 -10.11 2.73 -11.52
CA PHE A 23 -10.16 1.29 -11.78
C PHE A 23 -11.57 0.72 -11.54
N GLU A 24 -11.88 -0.35 -12.28
CA GLU A 24 -13.15 -1.07 -12.17
C GLU A 24 -13.11 -2.02 -10.97
N VAL A 25 -13.99 -1.77 -10.00
CA VAL A 25 -14.24 -2.57 -8.80
C VAL A 25 -15.18 -3.72 -9.15
N THR A 26 -14.77 -4.94 -8.82
CA THR A 26 -15.61 -6.14 -8.92
C THR A 26 -16.41 -6.34 -7.64
N GLU A 27 -15.79 -6.13 -6.49
CA GLU A 27 -16.40 -6.32 -5.17
C GLU A 27 -15.81 -5.36 -4.14
N VAL A 28 -16.65 -4.84 -3.24
CA VAL A 28 -16.18 -4.13 -2.04
C VAL A 28 -15.99 -5.16 -0.93
N LEU A 29 -14.73 -5.47 -0.60
CA LEU A 29 -14.39 -6.50 0.37
C LEU A 29 -14.46 -5.99 1.82
N HIS A 30 -14.12 -4.72 2.03
CA HIS A 30 -14.18 -4.07 3.35
C HIS A 30 -14.35 -2.57 3.21
N GLU A 31 -15.12 -1.96 4.11
CA GLU A 31 -15.23 -0.51 4.26
C GLU A 31 -15.49 -0.15 5.73
N GLU A 32 -14.64 0.70 6.29
CA GLU A 32 -14.68 1.06 7.70
C GLU A 32 -14.08 2.45 7.95
N LYS A 33 -14.73 3.27 8.79
CA LYS A 33 -14.09 4.46 9.36
C LYS A 33 -13.50 4.13 10.73
N SER A 34 -12.18 4.02 10.80
CA SER A 34 -11.44 3.87 12.05
C SER A 34 -11.32 5.20 12.80
N GLN A 35 -10.72 5.17 14.00
CA GLN A 35 -10.37 6.39 14.75
C GLN A 35 -9.37 7.31 14.02
N PHE A 36 -8.63 6.78 13.04
CA PHE A 36 -7.57 7.52 12.33
C PHE A 36 -7.97 7.91 10.91
N GLN A 37 -8.60 6.99 10.17
CA GLN A 37 -8.78 7.11 8.72
C GLN A 37 -9.90 6.20 8.20
N ASN A 38 -10.39 6.49 6.99
CA ASN A 38 -11.30 5.62 6.25
C ASN A 38 -10.49 4.51 5.58
N ILE A 39 -10.90 3.26 5.77
CA ILE A 39 -10.23 2.06 5.27
C ILE A 39 -11.17 1.38 4.29
N GLN A 40 -10.69 1.14 3.08
CA GLN A 40 -11.44 0.44 2.05
C GLN A 40 -10.55 -0.62 1.41
N VAL A 41 -11.11 -1.80 1.17
CA VAL A 41 -10.46 -2.89 0.43
C VAL A 41 -11.39 -3.31 -0.70
N PHE A 42 -10.88 -3.27 -1.92
CA PHE A 42 -11.61 -3.64 -3.12
C PHE A 42 -10.99 -4.87 -3.77
N ASP A 43 -11.82 -5.74 -4.32
CA ASP A 43 -11.41 -6.59 -5.43
C ASP A 43 -11.64 -5.83 -6.74
N THR A 44 -10.73 -6.00 -7.70
CA THR A 44 -10.75 -5.22 -8.94
C THR A 44 -10.52 -6.10 -10.15
N LYS A 45 -11.02 -5.65 -11.29
CA LYS A 45 -10.96 -6.41 -12.55
C LYS A 45 -9.55 -6.66 -13.07
N SER A 46 -8.58 -5.80 -12.74
CA SER A 46 -7.26 -5.82 -13.39
C SER A 46 -6.07 -5.54 -12.49
N LEU A 47 -6.28 -5.14 -11.23
CA LEU A 47 -5.20 -4.83 -10.27
C LEU A 47 -5.14 -5.84 -9.10
N GLY A 48 -6.06 -6.81 -9.06
CA GLY A 48 -6.26 -7.69 -7.92
C GLY A 48 -6.89 -6.93 -6.75
N LYS A 49 -6.55 -7.30 -5.51
CA LYS A 49 -6.97 -6.55 -4.33
C LYS A 49 -6.26 -5.20 -4.22
N VAL A 50 -7.01 -4.17 -3.85
CA VAL A 50 -6.52 -2.80 -3.68
C VAL A 50 -6.88 -2.31 -2.28
N LEU A 51 -5.88 -1.79 -1.56
CA LEU A 51 -6.06 -1.10 -0.28
C LEU A 51 -6.12 0.42 -0.53
N VAL A 52 -7.15 1.05 0.01
CA VAL A 52 -7.37 2.50 -0.07
C VAL A 52 -7.55 3.07 1.34
N LEU A 53 -6.80 4.13 1.65
CA LEU A 53 -6.89 4.87 2.91
C LEU A 53 -7.25 6.33 2.64
N ASP A 54 -8.31 6.83 3.29
CA ASP A 54 -8.89 8.17 3.05
C ASP A 54 -9.10 8.50 1.55
N GLY A 55 -9.42 7.46 0.77
CA GLY A 55 -9.66 7.58 -0.67
C GLY A 55 -8.39 7.74 -1.52
N ILE A 56 -7.22 7.40 -0.98
CA ILE A 56 -5.91 7.33 -1.65
C ILE A 56 -5.44 5.87 -1.67
N ILE A 57 -5.05 5.39 -2.85
CA ILE A 57 -4.55 4.04 -3.10
C ILE A 57 -3.22 3.89 -2.38
N GLN A 58 -3.12 2.88 -1.53
CA GLN A 58 -1.89 2.57 -0.81
C GLN A 58 -1.07 1.50 -1.54
N CYS A 59 -1.75 0.45 -2.02
CA CYS A 59 -1.13 -0.62 -2.78
C CYS A 59 -2.15 -1.39 -3.62
N THR A 60 -1.65 -2.02 -4.69
CA THR A 60 -2.38 -3.02 -5.47
C THR A 60 -1.58 -4.30 -5.54
N GLN A 61 -2.24 -5.46 -5.58
CA GLN A 61 -1.52 -6.74 -5.71
C GLN A 61 -0.70 -6.84 -7.00
N LYS A 62 -1.07 -6.09 -8.04
CA LYS A 62 -0.40 -6.16 -9.35
C LYS A 62 0.95 -5.47 -9.38
N ASP A 63 1.12 -4.38 -8.64
CA ASP A 63 2.29 -3.49 -8.76
C ASP A 63 2.98 -3.15 -7.44
N GLU A 64 2.47 -3.62 -6.28
CA GLU A 64 3.07 -3.37 -4.96
C GLU A 64 4.57 -3.69 -4.90
N PHE A 65 5.02 -4.70 -5.65
CA PHE A 65 6.41 -5.14 -5.69
C PHE A 65 7.35 -3.98 -6.08
N SER A 66 6.93 -3.12 -7.01
CA SER A 66 7.79 -2.03 -7.47
C SER A 66 8.08 -1.03 -6.35
N TYR A 67 7.10 -0.73 -5.51
CA TYR A 67 7.28 0.15 -4.36
C TYR A 67 8.01 -0.57 -3.22
N GLN A 68 7.53 -1.75 -2.84
CA GLN A 68 7.99 -2.47 -1.66
C GLN A 68 9.43 -2.99 -1.80
N GLU A 69 9.81 -3.51 -2.96
CA GLU A 69 11.18 -3.94 -3.22
C GLU A 69 12.13 -2.74 -3.20
N MET A 70 11.75 -1.62 -3.83
CA MET A 70 12.60 -0.45 -3.92
C MET A 70 12.82 0.21 -2.56
N ILE A 71 11.74 0.46 -1.79
CA ILE A 71 11.87 1.09 -0.48
C ILE A 71 12.62 0.20 0.53
N SER A 72 12.60 -1.12 0.34
CA SER A 72 13.30 -2.08 1.20
C SER A 72 14.75 -2.31 0.77
N PHE A 73 14.98 -2.72 -0.47
CA PHE A 73 16.29 -3.18 -0.92
C PHE A 73 17.27 -2.05 -1.19
N LEU A 74 16.82 -0.84 -1.57
CA LEU A 74 17.74 0.30 -1.70
C LEU A 74 18.52 0.55 -0.40
N PRO A 75 17.87 0.80 0.76
CA PRO A 75 18.62 1.01 2.00
C PRO A 75 19.34 -0.25 2.50
N LEU A 76 18.73 -1.44 2.38
CA LEU A 76 19.34 -2.68 2.87
C LEU A 76 20.62 -3.03 2.11
N CYS A 77 20.66 -2.86 0.78
CA CYS A 77 21.82 -3.15 -0.05
C CYS A 77 22.93 -2.11 0.08
N CYS A 78 22.61 -0.88 0.51
CA CYS A 78 23.62 0.16 0.78
C CYS A 78 24.25 0.03 2.17
N HIS A 79 23.57 -0.60 3.13
CA HIS A 79 24.07 -0.76 4.49
C HIS A 79 24.90 -2.06 4.63
N LYS A 80 26.11 -1.97 5.20
CA LYS A 80 27.03 -3.13 5.26
C LYS A 80 26.53 -4.27 6.15
N ASN A 81 25.78 -3.96 7.21
CA ASN A 81 25.29 -4.94 8.18
C ASN A 81 23.94 -4.54 8.80
N PRO A 82 22.82 -4.57 8.04
CA PRO A 82 21.52 -4.12 8.53
C PRO A 82 20.85 -5.21 9.40
N GLU A 83 21.23 -5.30 10.68
CA GLU A 83 20.72 -6.36 11.56
C GLU A 83 19.36 -6.04 12.20
N LYS A 84 19.08 -4.75 12.43
CA LYS A 84 17.85 -4.28 13.06
C LYS A 84 17.21 -3.23 12.18
N VAL A 85 15.94 -3.44 11.83
CA VAL A 85 15.22 -2.57 10.90
C VAL A 85 13.94 -2.08 11.55
N LEU A 86 13.73 -0.76 11.52
CA LEU A 86 12.48 -0.13 11.93
C LEU A 86 11.68 0.22 10.68
N ILE A 87 10.43 -0.23 10.62
CA ILE A 87 9.43 0.14 9.62
C ILE A 87 8.38 1.00 10.32
N VAL A 88 8.17 2.22 9.82
CA VAL A 88 7.08 3.10 10.26
C VAL A 88 6.00 3.08 9.18
N GLY A 89 4.79 2.65 9.55
CA GLY A 89 3.71 2.32 8.62
C GLY A 89 3.81 0.89 8.08
N GLY A 90 3.57 0.70 6.79
CA GLY A 90 3.63 -0.62 6.14
C GLY A 90 2.39 -1.49 6.37
N GLY A 91 1.19 -0.89 6.38
CA GLY A 91 -0.05 -1.55 6.80
C GLY A 91 -0.44 -2.83 6.06
N ASP A 92 0.08 -3.07 4.85
CA ASP A 92 -0.13 -4.32 4.09
C ASP A 92 0.89 -5.44 4.44
N GLY A 93 1.94 -5.12 5.18
CA GLY A 93 3.01 -6.05 5.57
C GLY A 93 4.02 -6.38 4.46
N GLY A 94 3.86 -5.87 3.23
CA GLY A 94 4.71 -6.21 2.10
C GLY A 94 6.14 -5.67 2.24
N VAL A 95 6.33 -4.48 2.81
CA VAL A 95 7.68 -3.99 3.16
C VAL A 95 8.37 -4.92 4.16
N ALA A 96 7.67 -5.37 5.20
CA ALA A 96 8.24 -6.31 6.17
C ALA A 96 8.60 -7.66 5.52
N ARG A 97 7.78 -8.14 4.58
CA ARG A 97 8.08 -9.32 3.74
C ARG A 97 9.38 -9.14 2.96
N GLU A 98 9.60 -7.99 2.33
CA GLU A 98 10.82 -7.72 1.57
C GLU A 98 12.05 -7.57 2.47
N VAL A 99 11.93 -6.86 3.60
CA VAL A 99 13.01 -6.72 4.58
C VAL A 99 13.46 -8.08 5.12
N ALA A 100 12.51 -8.99 5.41
CA ALA A 100 12.79 -10.33 5.92
C ALA A 100 13.60 -11.21 4.96
N LYS A 101 13.66 -10.87 3.65
CA LYS A 101 14.48 -11.61 2.67
C LYS A 101 15.97 -11.33 2.83
N HIS A 102 16.38 -10.25 3.48
CA HIS A 102 17.80 -9.90 3.58
C HIS A 102 18.49 -10.71 4.70
N PRO A 103 19.52 -11.54 4.38
CA PRO A 103 20.03 -12.59 5.28
C PRO A 103 20.72 -12.07 6.55
N LYS A 104 21.11 -10.79 6.58
CA LYS A 104 21.73 -10.15 7.75
C LYS A 104 20.70 -9.56 8.73
N VAL A 105 19.45 -9.39 8.33
CA VAL A 105 18.39 -8.86 9.20
C VAL A 105 18.05 -9.91 10.25
N LYS A 106 18.03 -9.49 11.51
CA LYS A 106 17.73 -10.34 12.69
C LYS A 106 16.48 -9.89 13.41
N GLU A 107 16.15 -8.60 13.33
CA GLU A 107 15.02 -7.99 14.03
C GLU A 107 14.32 -6.98 13.10
N ILE A 108 13.00 -7.11 12.98
CA ILE A 108 12.14 -6.16 12.28
C ILE A 108 11.15 -5.64 13.32
N VAL A 109 11.19 -4.34 13.58
CA VAL A 109 10.19 -3.65 14.40
C VAL A 109 9.30 -2.87 13.45
N GLN A 110 7.99 -3.13 13.51
CA GLN A 110 7.00 -2.41 12.70
C GLN A 110 6.02 -1.70 13.61
N VAL A 111 5.79 -0.42 13.34
CA VAL A 111 4.83 0.44 14.07
C VAL A 111 3.82 1.01 13.09
N ILE A 112 2.53 0.84 13.37
CA ILE A 112 1.38 1.22 12.53
C ILE A 112 0.50 2.19 13.31
#